data_AF-A0A2M6WGU4-F1
#
_entry.id   AF-A0A2M6WGU4-F1
#
_cell.length_a   1.000
_cell.length_b   1.000
_cell.length_c   1.000
_cell.angle_alpha   90.00
_cell.angle_beta   90.00
_cell.angle_gamma   90.00
#
_symmetry.space_group_name_H-M   'P 1'
#
loop_
_entity.id
_entity.type
_entity.pdbx_description
1 polymer ?
#
loop_
_entity_poly.entity_id
_entity_poly.type
_entity_poly.pdbx_seq_one_letter_code
_entity_poly.pdbx_strand_id
1 'polypeptide(L)'
;ALAALAELSDAGYNLAQFTKDLIQYLRRVAVITYSPAMRETLARELTADHIAQLAEHAKEFKDKHLELLKGLINAYSQMRYSQFPIIPLEVAIIENLKG
;
A
#
# COMPACT_ATOMS: atom_id res chain seq x y z
N ALA A 1 6.36 11.88 -1.84
CA ALA A 1 6.41 10.40 -1.86
C ALA A 1 7.84 9.89 -1.90
N LEU A 2 8.61 10.14 -2.98
CA LEU A 2 10.00 9.63 -3.09
C LEU A 2 10.94 10.14 -1.99
N ALA A 3 10.87 11.42 -1.61
CA ALA A 3 11.65 11.96 -0.49
C ALA A 3 11.40 11.19 0.82
N ALA A 4 10.14 10.86 1.13
CA ALA A 4 9.80 10.09 2.32
C ALA A 4 10.34 8.65 2.27
N LEU A 5 10.46 8.05 1.08
CA LEU A 5 11.08 6.73 0.93
C LEU A 5 12.59 6.78 1.15
N ALA A 6 13.24 7.82 0.61
CA ALA A 6 14.66 8.04 0.85
C ALA A 6 14.94 8.22 2.35
N GLU A 7 14.15 9.05 3.04
CA GLU A 7 14.24 9.24 4.49
C GLU A 7 14.06 7.92 5.27
N LEU A 8 13.08 7.09 4.91
CA LEU A 8 12.88 5.77 5.53
C LEU A 8 14.06 4.83 5.28
N SER A 9 14.61 4.84 4.07
CA SER A 9 15.77 4.02 3.72
C SER A 9 17.02 4.45 4.49
N ASP A 10 17.28 5.76 4.55
CA ASP A 10 18.43 6.35 5.24
C ASP A 10 18.35 6.13 6.76
N ALA A 11 17.13 6.13 7.31
CA ALA A 11 16.87 5.78 8.71
C ALA A 11 16.97 4.26 8.99
N GLY A 12 17.27 3.43 7.98
CA GLY A 12 17.50 1.99 8.13
C GLY A 12 16.23 1.16 8.28
N TYR A 13 15.06 1.68 7.91
CA TYR A 13 13.82 0.91 7.95
C TYR A 13 13.84 -0.24 6.93
N ASN A 14 13.20 -1.35 7.28
CA ASN A 14 13.01 -2.47 6.36
C ASN A 14 11.97 -2.12 5.30
N LEU A 15 12.43 -1.69 4.12
CA LEU A 15 11.56 -1.29 3.01
C LEU A 15 10.65 -2.43 2.50
N ALA A 16 11.10 -3.68 2.58
CA ALA A 16 10.25 -4.81 2.20
C ALA A 16 9.08 -4.98 3.18
N GLN A 17 9.35 -4.85 4.49
CA GLN A 17 8.29 -4.88 5.51
C GLN A 17 7.34 -3.69 5.37
N PHE A 18 7.87 -2.48 5.17
CA PHE A 18 7.05 -1.29 4.89
C PHE A 18 6.13 -1.50 3.67
N THR A 19 6.69 -2.01 2.57
CA THR A 19 5.92 -2.25 1.33
C THR A 19 4.83 -3.29 1.56
N LYS A 20 5.12 -4.35 2.32
CA LYS A 20 4.13 -5.35 2.72
C LYS A 20 2.98 -4.73 3.53
N ASP A 21 3.28 -3.86 4.48
CA ASP A 21 2.27 -3.19 5.30
C ASP A 21 1.43 -2.21 4.47
N LEU A 22 2.05 -1.50 3.53
CA LEU A 22 1.35 -0.65 2.56
C LEU A 22 0.42 -1.45 1.63
N ILE A 23 0.85 -2.61 1.15
CA ILE A 23 0.01 -3.53 0.37
C ILE A 23 -1.21 -3.97 1.19
N GLN A 24 -1.01 -4.38 2.45
CA GLN A 24 -2.10 -4.79 3.33
C GLN A 24 -3.09 -3.67 3.58
N TYR A 25 -2.58 -2.45 3.76
CA TYR A 25 -3.40 -1.26 3.92
C TYR A 25 -4.27 -0.98 2.69
N LEU A 26 -3.66 -0.85 1.50
CA LEU A 26 -4.38 -0.60 0.26
C LEU A 26 -5.35 -1.72 -0.11
N ARG A 27 -4.99 -2.98 0.17
CA ARG A 27 -5.90 -4.12 0.03
C ARG A 27 -7.16 -3.91 0.89
N ARG A 28 -7.03 -3.50 2.14
CA ARG A 28 -8.19 -3.27 3.03
C ARG A 28 -9.07 -2.13 2.51
N VAL A 29 -8.48 -1.04 2.03
CA VAL A 29 -9.23 0.05 1.40
C VAL A 29 -9.99 -0.46 0.17
N ALA A 30 -9.33 -1.21 -0.72
CA ALA A 30 -9.96 -1.79 -1.91
C ALA A 30 -11.12 -2.74 -1.52
N VAL A 31 -10.92 -3.61 -0.53
CA VAL A 31 -11.96 -4.53 -0.04
C VAL A 31 -13.19 -3.76 0.47
N ILE A 32 -13.01 -2.72 1.27
CA ILE A 32 -14.13 -1.89 1.76
C ILE A 32 -14.83 -1.18 0.61
N THR A 33 -14.08 -0.76 -0.41
CA THR A 33 -14.61 -0.06 -1.60
C THR A 33 -15.54 -0.97 -2.41
N TYR A 34 -15.12 -2.22 -2.70
CA TYR A 34 -15.86 -3.13 -3.57
C TYR A 34 -16.79 -4.09 -2.82
N SER A 35 -16.61 -4.28 -1.51
CA SER A 35 -17.42 -5.18 -0.69
C SER A 35 -17.72 -4.57 0.68
N PRO A 36 -18.79 -3.78 0.80
CA PRO A 36 -19.22 -3.21 2.07
C PRO A 36 -19.48 -4.27 3.15
N ALA A 37 -19.92 -5.48 2.76
CA ALA A 37 -20.11 -6.61 3.67
C ALA A 37 -18.80 -7.06 4.35
N MET A 38 -17.64 -6.86 3.72
CA MET A 38 -16.34 -7.16 4.32
C MET A 38 -15.91 -6.16 5.39
N ARG A 39 -16.60 -5.02 5.52
CA ARG A 39 -16.37 -4.08 6.62
C ARG A 39 -16.60 -4.72 7.98
N GLU A 40 -17.64 -5.53 8.12
CA GLU A 40 -17.96 -6.21 9.38
C GLU A 40 -16.90 -7.26 9.75
N THR A 41 -16.35 -7.95 8.76
CA THR A 41 -15.24 -8.88 8.97
C THR A 41 -13.99 -8.14 9.44
N LEU A 42 -13.63 -7.04 8.80
CA LEU A 42 -12.47 -6.23 9.18
C LEU A 42 -12.65 -5.56 10.56
N ALA A 43 -13.88 -5.21 10.94
CA ALA A 43 -14.17 -4.61 12.25
C ALA A 43 -13.93 -5.55 13.45
N ARG A 44 -13.79 -6.86 13.20
CA ARG A 44 -13.39 -7.84 14.24
C ARG A 44 -11.89 -7.84 14.51
N GLU A 45 -11.10 -7.35 13.57
CA GLU A 45 -9.63 -7.39 13.60
C GLU A 45 -9.01 -6.00 13.84
N LEU A 46 -9.77 -4.93 13.56
CA LEU A 46 -9.30 -3.55 13.58
C LEU A 46 -10.11 -2.70 14.56
N THR A 47 -9.46 -1.68 15.11
CA THR A 47 -10.13 -0.69 15.94
C THR A 47 -11.14 0.12 15.12
N ALA A 48 -12.13 0.69 15.81
CA ALA A 48 -13.13 1.55 15.18
C ALA A 48 -12.47 2.73 14.41
N ASP A 49 -11.42 3.32 14.97
CA ASP A 49 -10.67 4.42 14.36
C ASP A 49 -9.99 3.99 13.05
N HIS A 50 -9.36 2.81 13.02
CA HIS A 50 -8.77 2.28 11.80
C HIS A 50 -9.82 1.99 10.73
N ILE A 51 -10.99 1.44 11.11
CA ILE A 51 -12.09 1.21 10.17
C ILE A 51 -12.64 2.53 9.61
N ALA A 52 -12.79 3.55 10.45
CA ALA A 52 -13.22 4.87 10.02
C ALA A 52 -12.24 5.47 9.01
N GLN A 53 -10.94 5.41 9.30
CA GLN A 53 -9.91 5.92 8.39
C GLN A 53 -9.89 5.18 7.05
N LEU A 54 -9.97 3.84 7.06
CA LEU A 54 -10.05 3.04 5.84
C LEU A 54 -11.31 3.37 5.03
N ALA A 55 -12.44 3.61 5.69
CA ALA A 55 -13.69 4.00 5.03
C ALA A 55 -13.60 5.39 4.40
N GLU A 56 -12.91 6.35 5.02
CA GLU A 56 -12.66 7.65 4.39
C GLU A 56 -11.80 7.51 3.13
N HIS A 57 -10.71 6.74 3.19
CA HIS A 57 -9.88 6.50 2.01
C HIS A 57 -10.59 5.71 0.91
N ALA A 58 -11.55 4.84 1.27
CA ALA A 58 -12.34 4.09 0.30
C ALA A 58 -13.21 5.01 -0.58
N LYS A 59 -13.63 6.18 -0.07
CA LYS A 59 -14.40 7.17 -0.86
C LYS A 59 -13.58 7.76 -2.01
N GLU A 60 -12.28 7.88 -1.83
CA GLU A 60 -11.34 8.40 -2.84
C GLU A 60 -10.70 7.31 -3.69
N PHE A 61 -11.03 6.03 -3.42
CA PHE A 61 -10.46 4.91 -4.15
C PHE A 61 -10.97 4.88 -5.59
N LYS A 62 -10.06 4.57 -6.53
CA LYS A 62 -10.23 4.66 -7.98
C LYS A 62 -9.37 3.59 -8.63
N ASP A 63 -9.61 3.30 -9.90
CA ASP A 63 -8.88 2.26 -10.63
C ASP A 63 -7.35 2.45 -10.61
N LYS A 64 -6.87 3.70 -10.63
CA LYS A 64 -5.42 4.00 -10.48
C LYS A 64 -4.82 3.49 -9.16
N HIS A 65 -5.60 3.43 -8.09
CA HIS A 65 -5.16 2.89 -6.80
C HIS A 65 -5.10 1.37 -6.82
N LEU A 66 -5.93 0.72 -7.64
CA LEU A 66 -5.85 -0.71 -7.89
C LEU A 66 -4.61 -1.06 -8.73
N GLU A 67 -4.26 -0.25 -9.74
CA GLU A 67 -3.01 -0.38 -10.48
C GLU A 67 -1.79 -0.16 -9.58
N LEU A 68 -1.83 0.83 -8.68
CA LEU A 68 -0.79 1.02 -7.68
C LEU A 68 -0.63 -0.22 -6.78
N LEU A 69 -1.74 -0.80 -6.31
CA LEU A 69 -1.70 -2.02 -5.50
C LEU A 69 -1.03 -3.18 -6.24
N LYS A 70 -1.34 -3.38 -7.54
CA LYS A 70 -0.67 -4.39 -8.38
C LYS A 70 0.83 -4.09 -8.52
N GLY A 71 1.19 -2.84 -8.79
CA GLY A 71 2.58 -2.39 -8.88
C GLY A 71 3.37 -2.66 -7.60
N LEU A 72 2.77 -2.38 -6.43
CA LEU A 72 3.39 -2.65 -5.13
C LEU A 72 3.56 -4.15 -4.87
N ILE A 73 2.58 -4.99 -5.21
CA ILE A 73 2.71 -6.46 -5.09
C ILE A 73 3.88 -6.97 -5.96
N ASN A 74 3.99 -6.46 -7.19
CA ASN A 74 5.11 -6.80 -8.07
C ASN A 74 6.45 -6.32 -7.49
N ALA A 75 6.54 -5.06 -7.05
CA ALA A 75 7.73 -4.49 -6.42
C ALA A 75 8.18 -5.32 -5.21
N TYR A 76 7.25 -5.70 -4.33
CA TYR A 76 7.53 -6.54 -3.16
C TYR A 76 8.12 -7.90 -3.55
N SER A 77 7.62 -8.52 -4.63
CA SER A 77 8.18 -9.79 -5.11
C SER A 77 9.61 -9.63 -5.63
N GLN A 78 9.92 -8.51 -6.28
CA GLN A 78 11.25 -8.17 -6.79
C GLN A 78 12.24 -7.80 -5.67
N MET A 79 11.77 -7.18 -4.59
CA MET A 79 12.61 -6.82 -3.43
C MET A 79 13.33 -8.02 -2.82
N ARG A 80 12.69 -9.20 -2.81
CA ARG A 80 13.26 -10.43 -2.25
C ARG A 80 14.60 -10.82 -2.89
N TYR A 81 14.82 -10.42 -4.15
CA TYR A 81 15.97 -10.80 -4.94
C TYR A 81 16.86 -9.60 -5.32
N SER A 82 16.47 -8.38 -4.91
CA SER A 82 17.18 -7.15 -5.25
C SER A 82 18.29 -6.84 -4.25
N GLN A 83 19.45 -6.42 -4.73
CA GLN A 83 20.48 -5.81 -3.89
C GLN A 83 20.05 -4.43 -3.34
N PHE A 84 19.05 -3.81 -3.97
CA PHE A 84 18.51 -2.52 -3.59
C PHE A 84 16.97 -2.59 -3.54
N PRO A 85 16.38 -2.96 -2.39
CA PRO A 85 14.93 -3.07 -2.24
C PRO A 85 14.16 -1.76 -2.48
N ILE A 86 14.83 -0.61 -2.37
CA ILE A 86 14.24 0.71 -2.65
C ILE A 86 13.86 0.87 -4.13
N ILE A 87 14.66 0.34 -5.06
CA ILE A 87 14.49 0.61 -6.50
C ILE A 87 13.15 0.07 -7.02
N PRO A 88 12.75 -1.20 -6.78
CA PRO A 88 11.44 -1.68 -7.21
C PRO A 88 10.27 -0.85 -6.64
N LEU A 89 10.39 -0.34 -5.41
CA LEU A 89 9.36 0.50 -4.79
C LEU A 89 9.21 1.84 -5.50
N GLU A 90 10.35 2.50 -5.76
CA GLU A 90 10.39 3.79 -6.44
C GLU A 90 9.79 3.69 -7.84
N VAL A 91 10.15 2.65 -8.60
CA VAL A 91 9.60 2.40 -9.94
C VAL A 91 8.08 2.26 -9.87
N ALA A 92 7.56 1.39 -9.00
CA ALA A 92 6.12 1.19 -8.87
C ALA A 92 5.36 2.48 -8.52
N ILE A 93 5.93 3.32 -7.65
CA ILE A 93 5.33 4.61 -7.28
C ILE A 93 5.39 5.61 -8.43
N ILE A 94 6.52 5.70 -9.13
CA ILE A 94 6.68 6.62 -10.27
C ILE A 94 5.70 6.27 -11.39
N GLU A 95 5.56 4.99 -11.74
CA GLU A 95 4.63 4.54 -12.79
C GLU A 95 3.18 4.92 -12.48
N ASN A 96 2.78 4.84 -11.21
CA ASN A 96 1.41 5.10 -10.79
C ASN A 96 1.12 6.57 -10.41
N LEU A 97 2.16 7.40 -10.27
CA LEU A 97 2.05 8.85 -10.08
C LEU A 97 2.14 9.64 -11.39
N LYS A 98 2.61 9.02 -12.47
CA LYS A 98 2.74 9.64 -13.81
C LYS A 98 1.43 9.77 -14.59
N GLY A 99 0.28 9.50 -13.96
CA GLY A 99 -1.06 9.53 -14.56
C GLY A 99 -1.97 10.61 -13.99
#